data_AF-A0A3B0RED0-F1
#
_entry.id   AF-A0A3B0RED0-F1
#
_cell.length_a   1.000
_cell.length_b   1.000
_cell.length_c   1.000
_cell.angle_alpha   90.00
_cell.angle_beta   90.00
_cell.angle_gamma   90.00
#
_symmetry.space_group_name_H-M   'P 1'
#
loop_
_entity.id
_entity.type
_entity.pdbx_description
1 polymer ?
#
loop_
_entity_poly.entity_id
_entity_poly.type
_entity_poly.pdbx_seq_one_letter_code
_entity_poly.pdbx_strand_id
1 'polypeptide(L)'
;MTIFTASPQAVPTQQTSQPIGEAPQPAQATLQNTPLTAVPSNPVANLSVAQQGSAGSEQLQTERRTKTQPDERTLGSVIAVDGGYATLVSKVGDIYDKTAEFWAVGRLISISTHDGRVVGLIYKINAAKNAWSQAADNTIEVHVELIGEIREIPGGPTTFSRGINTYPPLGSVAHQIRADDLAIIHHPHGRQSVEIGQLSQDASIPAVVCMDDLLKRHFAIVGSTGTGKSTSVALLLRKIVETRPNLRVLILDPHNEYASAFPDQSITISTDTLELPFWLFQQEELCDVIFRGRDNVEEEIDALRDLIPIAKSRYNQKSDQPAGGLLRRSAGATTITADTPIPYRMSDLFGLIDEEIGQLEGSHDRSTLKSLRNRIESLVNDPRYRFMFAQRTVEDNMGDIVGNIFRIPINDHPITAFQLTGLPSEVVNSVVSVLCRMAFDLAVWSKGTCEVLVLCEEAHRYVPLDKHQGFGPTRRSIARIAKEGRKYGCYLGIVTQRPGELDPTILSQCSTVFAMRLANDHDQEIIRSAISDSSASTLSFLSSIGNREAIAFGEGIATPMRMRFTDQPAEHIPGAPVQDQSADQPGKPAEPNLEAIINAMRNLHGRA
;
A
#
# COMPACT_ATOMS: atom_id res chain seq x y z
N MET A 1 -49.93 43.55 -0.76
CA MET A 1 -51.38 43.28 -0.92
C MET A 1 -51.52 42.63 -2.28
N THR A 2 -51.76 41.34 -2.45
CA THR A 2 -52.88 40.57 -1.90
C THR A 2 -52.48 39.09 -1.77
N ILE A 3 -53.10 38.44 -0.80
CA ILE A 3 -52.86 37.11 -0.25
C ILE A 3 -53.44 36.02 -1.16
N PHE A 4 -52.75 34.87 -1.29
CA PHE A 4 -53.40 33.60 -1.62
C PHE A 4 -52.88 32.48 -0.71
N THR A 5 -53.83 31.97 0.08
CA THR A 5 -53.76 30.82 0.98
C THR A 5 -54.06 29.53 0.21
N ALA A 6 -53.33 28.46 0.49
CA ALA A 6 -53.72 27.10 0.12
C ALA A 6 -53.48 26.14 1.30
N SER A 7 -54.57 25.60 1.84
CA SER A 7 -54.61 24.53 2.84
C SER A 7 -54.65 23.17 2.12
N PRO A 8 -54.00 22.11 2.62
CA PRO A 8 -54.25 20.74 2.16
C PRO A 8 -55.28 20.01 3.04
N GLN A 9 -56.00 19.12 2.37
CA GLN A 9 -57.12 18.31 2.85
C GLN A 9 -56.70 17.24 3.87
N ALA A 10 -57.59 16.96 4.82
CA ALA A 10 -57.56 15.82 5.74
C ALA A 10 -58.46 14.66 5.24
N VAL A 11 -58.26 13.48 5.85
CA VAL A 11 -59.21 12.37 6.18
C VAL A 11 -58.69 10.99 5.69
N PRO A 12 -58.87 9.85 6.40
CA PRO A 12 -58.96 9.58 7.84
C PRO A 12 -58.03 8.46 8.34
N THR A 13 -57.89 8.40 9.67
CA THR A 13 -57.29 7.33 10.47
C THR A 13 -58.23 6.12 10.55
N GLN A 14 -57.77 4.92 10.19
CA GLN A 14 -58.38 3.65 10.60
C GLN A 14 -57.47 2.93 11.60
N GLN A 15 -58.00 2.74 12.82
CA GLN A 15 -57.45 1.85 13.84
C GLN A 15 -57.95 0.43 13.60
N THR A 16 -57.03 -0.51 13.43
CA THR A 16 -57.28 -1.95 13.64
C THR A 16 -56.18 -2.50 14.54
N SER A 17 -56.62 -3.04 15.67
CA SER A 17 -55.87 -3.66 16.75
C SER A 17 -55.67 -5.16 16.50
N GLN A 18 -54.47 -5.69 16.80
CA GLN A 18 -54.11 -7.01 17.41
C GLN A 18 -52.69 -7.49 16.97
N PRO A 19 -52.05 -8.47 17.65
CA PRO A 19 -51.06 -8.27 18.71
C PRO A 19 -49.62 -8.60 18.26
N ILE A 20 -48.63 -8.04 18.96
CA ILE A 20 -47.20 -8.33 18.72
C ILE A 20 -46.85 -9.64 19.42
N GLY A 21 -46.38 -10.62 18.64
CA GLY A 21 -45.86 -11.89 19.11
C GLY A 21 -44.50 -11.75 19.82
N GLU A 22 -44.33 -12.56 20.85
CA GLU A 22 -43.12 -12.69 21.68
C GLU A 22 -41.89 -13.08 20.86
N ALA A 23 -40.77 -12.42 21.16
CA ALA A 23 -39.44 -12.80 20.69
C ALA A 23 -38.88 -13.98 21.51
N PRO A 24 -38.13 -14.91 20.89
CA PRO A 24 -37.63 -16.10 21.57
C PRO A 24 -36.46 -15.80 22.51
N GLN A 25 -36.50 -16.39 23.71
CA GLN A 25 -35.44 -16.37 24.71
C GLN A 25 -34.21 -17.17 24.24
N PRO A 26 -32.98 -16.74 24.58
CA PRO A 26 -31.77 -17.52 24.31
C PRO A 26 -31.63 -18.70 25.29
N ALA A 27 -31.30 -19.86 24.74
CA ALA A 27 -31.11 -21.12 25.43
C ALA A 27 -29.98 -21.06 26.48
N GLN A 28 -30.27 -21.55 27.69
CA GLN A 28 -29.30 -21.80 28.74
C GLN A 28 -28.44 -23.03 28.37
N ALA A 29 -27.15 -22.80 28.15
CA ALA A 29 -26.16 -23.88 28.03
C ALA A 29 -25.66 -24.28 29.43
N THR A 30 -25.92 -25.53 29.79
CA THR A 30 -25.48 -26.20 31.02
C THR A 30 -23.97 -26.41 30.99
N LEU A 31 -23.21 -25.73 31.86
CA LEU A 31 -21.78 -26.00 32.08
C LEU A 31 -21.63 -27.22 32.99
N GLN A 32 -21.24 -28.36 32.41
CA GLN A 32 -20.72 -29.50 33.14
C GLN A 32 -19.28 -29.24 33.56
N ASN A 33 -19.04 -29.24 34.87
CA ASN A 33 -17.71 -29.23 35.48
C ASN A 33 -16.97 -30.55 35.15
N THR A 34 -15.76 -30.44 34.58
CA THR A 34 -14.77 -31.51 34.55
C THR A 34 -13.42 -30.95 35.01
N PRO A 35 -12.58 -31.70 35.76
CA PRO A 35 -11.54 -31.12 36.60
C PRO A 35 -10.28 -30.75 35.82
N LEU A 36 -9.67 -29.63 36.20
CA LEU A 36 -8.34 -29.18 35.77
C LEU A 36 -7.25 -30.13 36.28
N THR A 37 -6.61 -30.85 35.36
CA THR A 37 -5.31 -31.51 35.59
C THR A 37 -4.18 -30.47 35.55
N ALA A 38 -3.40 -30.46 36.63
CA ALA A 38 -2.24 -29.60 36.83
C ALA A 38 -1.14 -29.79 35.77
N VAL A 39 -0.64 -28.69 35.22
CA VAL A 39 0.58 -28.62 34.41
C VAL A 39 1.75 -28.24 35.34
N PRO A 40 2.92 -28.92 35.27
CA PRO A 40 4.05 -28.64 36.14
C PRO A 40 4.78 -27.36 35.72
N SER A 41 5.15 -26.56 36.72
CA SER A 41 5.95 -25.35 36.62
C SER A 41 7.43 -25.64 36.86
N ASN A 42 8.29 -25.18 35.93
CA ASN A 42 9.65 -24.60 36.09
C ASN A 42 10.62 -24.97 34.95
N PRO A 43 11.70 -24.21 34.72
CA PRO A 43 11.92 -22.78 34.96
C PRO A 43 12.51 -22.06 33.73
N VAL A 44 12.21 -20.76 33.59
CA VAL A 44 12.89 -19.87 32.64
C VAL A 44 14.23 -19.47 33.24
N ALA A 45 15.30 -19.67 32.45
CA ALA A 45 16.66 -19.30 32.80
C ALA A 45 16.80 -17.77 32.91
N ASN A 46 17.11 -17.31 34.13
CA ASN A 46 17.60 -15.97 34.40
C ASN A 46 19.03 -15.83 33.85
N LEU A 47 19.21 -15.01 32.81
CA LEU A 47 20.50 -14.42 32.49
C LEU A 47 20.68 -13.17 33.35
N SER A 48 21.42 -13.37 34.44
CA SER A 48 21.92 -12.36 35.35
C SER A 48 22.90 -11.41 34.65
N VAL A 49 22.54 -10.12 34.57
CA VAL A 49 23.50 -9.05 34.31
C VAL A 49 24.28 -8.80 35.59
N ALA A 50 25.58 -9.06 35.54
CA ALA A 50 26.50 -8.85 36.66
C ALA A 50 26.68 -7.34 36.93
N GLN A 51 26.42 -6.94 38.17
CA GLN A 51 26.86 -5.68 38.75
C GLN A 51 28.36 -5.74 39.03
N GLN A 52 29.13 -4.79 38.49
CA GLN A 52 30.37 -4.31 39.09
C GLN A 52 30.45 -2.79 38.90
N GLY A 53 30.64 -2.08 40.01
CA GLY A 53 31.47 -0.87 40.05
C GLY A 53 30.75 0.47 39.94
N SER A 54 30.36 1.00 41.10
CA SER A 54 30.03 2.40 41.38
C SER A 54 31.11 3.40 40.95
N ALA A 55 30.76 4.36 40.09
CA ALA A 55 31.24 5.75 40.10
C ALA A 55 30.41 6.57 39.10
N GLY A 56 29.76 7.65 39.56
CA GLY A 56 29.09 8.61 38.68
C GLY A 56 27.58 8.76 38.85
N SER A 57 27.04 8.58 40.07
CA SER A 57 25.69 9.03 40.40
C SER A 57 25.72 10.49 40.87
N GLU A 58 25.88 11.43 39.94
CA GLU A 58 25.53 12.83 40.14
C GLU A 58 25.08 13.44 38.80
N GLN A 59 23.96 14.16 38.83
CA GLN A 59 23.36 14.97 37.75
C GLN A 59 22.34 14.29 36.81
N LEU A 60 21.29 13.70 37.39
CA LEU A 60 19.95 13.74 36.80
C LEU A 60 19.09 14.65 37.67
N GLN A 61 19.27 15.97 37.50
CA GLN A 61 18.40 16.95 38.14
C GLN A 61 17.18 17.20 37.26
N THR A 62 16.04 16.88 37.85
CA THR A 62 14.69 17.30 37.51
C THR A 62 14.65 18.76 37.07
N GLU A 63 14.29 19.06 35.81
CA GLU A 63 13.93 20.42 35.37
C GLU A 63 12.57 20.82 35.97
N ARG A 64 12.53 21.00 37.29
CA ARG A 64 11.52 21.84 37.97
C ARG A 64 11.93 23.29 37.77
N ARG A 65 11.00 24.10 37.26
CA ARG A 65 11.11 25.56 37.12
C ARG A 65 11.94 26.20 38.24
N THR A 66 13.16 26.60 37.94
CA THR A 66 13.91 27.57 38.75
C THR A 66 13.54 28.95 38.24
N LYS A 67 13.12 29.86 39.14
CA LYS A 67 12.61 31.21 38.83
C LYS A 67 13.61 32.18 38.18
N THR A 68 14.76 31.70 37.69
CA THR A 68 15.88 32.49 37.19
C THR A 68 16.62 31.77 36.04
N GLN A 69 15.90 31.21 35.07
CA GLN A 69 16.46 30.94 33.73
C GLN A 69 16.25 32.16 32.82
N PRO A 70 17.22 32.53 31.97
CA PRO A 70 17.14 33.74 31.14
C PRO A 70 15.99 33.66 30.11
N ASP A 71 15.43 34.82 29.77
CA ASP A 71 14.31 35.09 28.84
C ASP A 71 14.54 34.62 27.37
N GLU A 72 15.63 33.91 27.09
CA GLU A 72 16.11 33.53 25.74
C GLU A 72 15.25 32.49 24.99
N ARG A 73 14.13 32.03 25.57
CA ARG A 73 13.21 31.05 24.95
C ARG A 73 11.84 31.63 24.55
N THR A 74 11.63 32.92 24.74
CA THR A 74 10.40 33.60 24.33
C THR A 74 10.52 33.95 22.85
N LEU A 75 9.85 33.17 22.00
CA LEU A 75 9.93 33.39 20.56
C LEU A 75 9.00 34.52 20.15
N GLY A 76 7.75 34.56 20.62
CA GLY A 76 6.78 35.59 20.23
C GLY A 76 5.48 35.52 21.01
N SER A 77 4.51 36.37 20.65
CA SER A 77 3.22 36.46 21.33
C SER A 77 2.05 36.37 20.36
N VAL A 78 0.99 35.67 20.77
CA VAL A 78 -0.25 35.53 20.00
C VAL A 78 -0.95 36.88 19.86
N ILE A 79 -1.23 37.29 18.62
CA ILE A 79 -1.98 38.52 18.31
C ILE A 79 -3.33 38.27 17.64
N ALA A 80 -3.53 37.08 17.07
CA ALA A 80 -4.80 36.64 16.53
C ALA A 80 -4.95 35.12 16.65
N VAL A 81 -6.20 34.66 16.81
CA VAL A 81 -6.57 33.24 16.75
C VAL A 81 -7.88 33.15 15.98
N ASP A 82 -7.91 32.29 14.95
CA ASP A 82 -9.08 32.03 14.11
C ASP A 82 -9.22 30.52 13.89
N GLY A 83 -10.08 29.89 14.68
CA GLY A 83 -10.28 28.45 14.66
C GLY A 83 -8.96 27.68 14.81
N GLY A 84 -8.62 26.89 13.81
CA GLY A 84 -7.37 26.09 13.77
C GLY A 84 -6.10 26.89 13.50
N TYR A 85 -6.15 28.22 13.42
CA TYR A 85 -5.00 29.05 13.09
C TYR A 85 -4.71 30.12 14.15
N ALA A 86 -3.45 30.47 14.31
CA ALA A 86 -3.00 31.60 15.13
C ALA A 86 -1.96 32.43 14.39
N THR A 87 -1.95 33.73 14.66
CA THR A 87 -0.90 34.66 14.21
C THR A 87 -0.13 35.13 15.42
N LEU A 88 1.20 35.01 15.35
CA LEU A 88 2.13 35.48 16.37
C LEU A 88 2.88 36.70 15.84
N VAL A 89 3.26 37.59 16.75
CA VAL A 89 4.23 38.66 16.48
C VAL A 89 5.53 38.37 17.21
N SER A 90 6.65 38.60 16.54
CA SER A 90 7.98 38.50 17.12
C SER A 90 8.89 39.60 16.61
N LYS A 91 9.96 39.89 17.37
CA LYS A 91 11.06 40.72 16.92
C LYS A 91 12.27 39.82 16.67
N VAL A 92 12.87 39.95 15.49
CA VAL A 92 14.07 39.22 15.09
C VAL A 92 15.16 40.24 14.81
N GLY A 93 16.34 40.02 15.41
CA GLY A 93 17.53 40.83 15.19
C GLY A 93 18.23 40.50 13.88
N ASP A 94 19.57 40.47 13.90
CA ASP A 94 20.39 40.11 12.74
C ASP A 94 20.17 38.64 12.32
N ILE A 95 20.37 38.34 11.04
CA ILE A 95 20.12 37.01 10.42
C ILE A 95 21.01 35.91 11.04
N TYR A 96 22.14 36.31 11.66
CA TYR A 96 23.06 35.42 12.37
C TYR A 96 22.70 35.20 13.86
N ASP A 97 21.63 35.83 14.34
CA ASP A 97 21.11 35.53 15.67
C ASP A 97 20.49 34.12 15.65
N LYS A 98 20.92 33.26 16.59
CA LYS A 98 20.37 31.90 16.73
C LYS A 98 18.85 31.92 16.94
N THR A 99 18.29 33.02 17.42
CA THR A 99 16.85 33.18 17.55
C THR A 99 16.11 33.27 16.21
N ALA A 100 16.76 33.80 15.16
CA ALA A 100 16.21 33.88 13.81
C ALA A 100 16.05 32.51 13.17
N GLU A 101 16.94 31.55 13.47
CA GLU A 101 16.85 30.18 12.98
C GLU A 101 15.61 29.45 13.51
N PHE A 102 15.03 29.86 14.65
CA PHE A 102 13.82 29.26 15.22
C PHE A 102 12.55 29.58 14.44
N TRP A 103 12.51 30.75 13.80
CA TRP A 103 11.40 31.17 12.96
C TRP A 103 11.60 30.66 11.53
N ALA A 104 11.38 29.36 11.36
CA ALA A 104 11.42 28.70 10.07
C ALA A 104 10.09 28.03 9.76
N VAL A 105 9.66 28.17 8.51
CA VAL A 105 8.47 27.49 8.00
C VAL A 105 8.70 25.97 8.08
N GLY A 106 7.70 25.24 8.60
CA GLY A 106 7.76 23.79 8.81
C GLY A 106 8.18 23.37 10.21
N ARG A 107 8.49 24.30 11.13
CA ARG A 107 8.81 23.98 12.53
C ARG A 107 7.57 23.95 13.42
N LEU A 108 7.58 23.00 14.36
CA LEU A 108 6.63 22.97 15.47
C LEU A 108 7.06 23.91 16.61
N ILE A 109 6.08 24.57 17.20
CA ILE A 109 6.22 25.43 18.37
C ILE A 109 5.17 25.06 19.43
N SER A 110 5.41 25.48 20.67
CA SER A 110 4.45 25.36 21.76
C SER A 110 3.96 26.74 22.20
N ILE A 111 2.66 26.93 22.30
CA ILE A 111 2.01 28.14 22.80
C ILE A 111 1.47 27.84 24.20
N SER A 112 1.91 28.59 25.19
CA SER A 112 1.50 28.40 26.59
C SER A 112 0.01 28.67 26.77
N THR A 113 -0.69 27.78 27.45
CA THR A 113 -2.08 27.98 27.91
C THR A 113 -2.15 27.84 29.43
N HIS A 114 -3.34 28.04 30.01
CA HIS A 114 -3.51 27.96 31.47
C HIS A 114 -3.19 26.58 32.04
N ASP A 115 -3.65 25.51 31.37
CA ASP A 115 -3.60 24.13 31.88
C ASP A 115 -2.67 23.21 31.04
N GLY A 116 -1.86 23.80 30.15
CA GLY A 116 -0.99 23.04 29.27
C GLY A 116 -0.30 23.90 28.21
N ARG A 117 -0.15 23.31 27.03
CA ARG A 117 0.48 23.96 25.87
C ARG A 117 -0.15 23.47 24.58
N VAL A 118 -0.50 24.42 23.71
CA VAL A 118 -1.00 24.13 22.36
C VAL A 118 0.19 24.00 21.43
N VAL A 119 0.20 22.97 20.60
CA VAL A 119 1.23 22.71 19.60
C VAL A 119 0.78 23.31 18.28
N GLY A 120 1.66 24.03 17.59
CA GLY A 120 1.37 24.60 16.28
C GLY A 120 2.53 24.48 15.30
N LEU A 121 2.19 24.39 14.02
CA LEU A 121 3.12 24.34 12.88
C LEU A 121 3.19 25.69 12.20
N ILE A 122 4.40 26.23 12.07
CA ILE A 122 4.63 27.47 11.33
C ILE A 122 4.50 27.17 9.84
N TYR A 123 3.53 27.78 9.16
CA TYR A 123 3.31 27.58 7.72
C TYR A 123 3.55 28.83 6.87
N LYS A 124 3.67 30.00 7.48
CA LYS A 124 3.99 31.25 6.78
C LYS A 124 4.63 32.27 7.72
N ILE A 125 5.60 33.04 7.21
CA ILE A 125 6.25 34.14 7.93
C ILE A 125 6.30 35.36 7.01
N ASN A 126 5.84 36.52 7.50
CA ASN A 126 5.93 37.80 6.81
C ASN A 126 6.71 38.81 7.64
N ALA A 127 7.39 39.75 6.98
CA ALA A 127 7.84 40.97 7.64
C ALA A 127 6.66 41.92 7.82
N ALA A 128 6.37 42.36 9.06
CA ALA A 128 5.17 43.14 9.38
C ALA A 128 5.10 44.49 8.63
N LYS A 129 6.25 45.06 8.23
CA LYS A 129 6.34 46.34 7.51
C LYS A 129 6.70 46.19 6.02
N ASN A 130 6.69 44.98 5.45
CA ASN A 130 7.19 44.71 4.09
C ASN A 130 8.59 45.29 3.81
N ALA A 131 9.38 45.51 4.86
CA ALA A 131 10.69 46.11 4.82
C ALA A 131 11.58 45.40 5.83
N TRP A 132 12.82 45.11 5.43
CA TRP A 132 13.82 44.45 6.27
C TRP A 132 14.98 45.40 6.50
N SER A 133 15.38 45.57 7.75
CA SER A 133 16.55 46.35 8.16
C SER A 133 17.62 45.41 8.68
N GLN A 134 18.84 45.52 8.16
CA GLN A 134 20.00 44.81 8.73
C GLN A 134 20.57 45.51 9.97
N ALA A 135 20.18 46.76 10.23
CA ALA A 135 20.72 47.60 11.29
C ALA A 135 19.78 47.75 12.50
N ALA A 136 18.60 47.14 12.48
CA ALA A 136 17.59 47.27 13.52
C ALA A 136 16.72 46.01 13.62
N ASP A 137 16.07 45.83 14.78
CA ASP A 137 15.12 44.73 14.99
C ASP A 137 13.98 44.79 13.96
N ASN A 138 13.72 43.64 13.35
CA ASN A 138 12.64 43.44 12.40
C ASN A 138 11.43 42.83 13.12
N THR A 139 10.25 43.37 12.89
CA THR A 139 9.00 42.74 13.36
C THR A 139 8.51 41.76 12.31
N ILE A 140 8.30 40.52 12.73
CA ILE A 140 7.73 39.47 11.88
C ILE A 140 6.35 39.05 12.37
N GLU A 141 5.50 38.69 11.42
CA GLU A 141 4.23 38.02 11.64
C GLU A 141 4.41 36.54 11.27
N VAL A 142 4.12 35.66 12.21
CA VAL A 142 4.27 34.22 12.05
C VAL A 142 2.89 33.59 12.10
N HIS A 143 2.50 32.93 11.02
CA HIS A 143 1.23 32.21 10.94
C HIS A 143 1.42 30.74 11.26
N VAL A 144 0.55 30.23 12.11
CA VAL A 144 0.67 28.92 12.75
C VAL A 144 -0.64 28.16 12.59
N GLU A 145 -0.58 26.92 12.12
CA GLU A 145 -1.71 25.97 12.18
C GLU A 145 -1.61 25.21 13.51
N LEU A 146 -2.69 25.19 14.30
CA LEU A 146 -2.74 24.52 15.58
C LEU A 146 -3.03 23.03 15.37
N ILE A 147 -2.12 22.16 15.80
CA ILE A 147 -2.19 20.71 15.53
C ILE A 147 -2.77 19.93 16.72
N GLY A 148 -2.67 20.48 17.92
CA GLY A 148 -3.19 19.82 19.12
C GLY A 148 -2.74 20.44 20.42
N GLU A 149 -2.96 19.72 21.51
CA GLU A 149 -2.73 20.15 22.88
C GLU A 149 -1.95 19.08 23.65
N ILE A 150 -0.89 19.50 24.35
CA ILE A 150 -0.19 18.69 25.33
C ILE A 150 -0.68 19.10 26.71
N ARG A 151 -1.15 18.12 27.48
CA ARG A 151 -1.60 18.30 28.86
C ARG A 151 -0.76 17.47 29.82
N GLU A 152 -0.43 18.09 30.94
CA GLU A 152 0.24 17.44 32.07
C GLU A 152 -0.83 17.11 33.11
N ILE A 153 -1.15 15.83 33.25
CA ILE A 153 -2.13 15.39 34.25
C ILE A 153 -1.41 15.35 35.61
N PRO A 154 -1.90 16.02 36.67
CA PRO A 154 -1.28 15.97 37.99
C PRO A 154 -1.13 14.51 38.48
N GLY A 155 0.10 14.04 38.64
CA GLY A 155 0.41 12.67 39.05
C GLY A 155 0.25 11.60 37.97
N GLY A 156 -0.03 11.99 36.72
CA GLY A 156 -0.16 11.10 35.56
C GLY A 156 0.87 11.40 34.46
N PRO A 157 0.86 10.63 33.35
CA PRO A 157 1.73 10.89 32.21
C PRO A 157 1.32 12.15 31.45
N THR A 158 2.29 12.80 30.82
CA THR A 158 2.04 13.85 29.83
C THR A 158 1.47 13.22 28.56
N THR A 159 0.38 13.77 28.04
CA THR A 159 -0.31 13.22 26.86
C THR A 159 -0.55 14.28 25.80
N PHE A 160 -0.42 13.89 24.53
CA PHE A 160 -0.81 14.71 23.38
C PHE A 160 -2.20 14.34 22.87
N SER A 161 -2.99 15.35 22.55
CA SER A 161 -4.32 15.26 21.96
C SER A 161 -4.34 16.09 20.67
N ARG A 162 -4.82 15.52 19.56
CA ARG A 162 -5.05 16.30 18.33
C ARG A 162 -6.16 17.36 18.52
N GLY A 163 -7.10 17.11 19.42
CA GLY A 163 -8.14 18.08 19.78
C GLY A 163 -7.60 19.14 20.73
N ILE A 164 -7.96 20.40 20.47
CA ILE A 164 -7.62 21.55 21.33
C ILE A 164 -8.83 21.85 22.21
N ASN A 165 -8.69 21.68 23.52
CA ASN A 165 -9.78 22.01 24.46
C ASN A 165 -9.77 23.49 24.83
N THR A 166 -8.57 24.07 24.96
CA THR A 166 -8.39 25.47 25.34
C THR A 166 -7.51 26.17 24.32
N TYR A 167 -8.12 27.04 23.52
CA TYR A 167 -7.40 27.88 22.57
C TYR A 167 -6.51 28.89 23.30
N PRO A 168 -5.34 29.23 22.75
CA PRO A 168 -4.44 30.17 23.40
C PRO A 168 -5.05 31.58 23.41
N PRO A 169 -5.13 32.26 24.56
CA PRO A 169 -5.60 33.64 24.60
C PRO A 169 -4.62 34.59 23.90
N LEU A 170 -5.11 35.77 23.51
CA LEU A 170 -4.24 36.83 22.99
C LEU A 170 -3.17 37.21 24.02
N GLY A 171 -1.95 37.45 23.54
CA GLY A 171 -0.77 37.69 24.36
C GLY A 171 -0.07 36.44 24.88
N SER A 172 -0.63 35.23 24.65
CA SER A 172 0.04 33.98 25.03
C SER A 172 1.42 33.88 24.39
N VAL A 173 2.38 33.38 25.17
CA VAL A 173 3.77 33.29 24.74
C VAL A 173 4.00 31.99 23.98
N ALA A 174 4.62 32.11 22.81
CA ALA A 174 5.12 30.99 22.02
C ALA A 174 6.59 30.70 22.36
N HIS A 175 6.91 29.42 22.45
CA HIS A 175 8.22 28.89 22.78
C HIS A 175 8.65 27.85 21.75
N GLN A 176 9.96 27.64 21.67
CA GLN A 176 10.50 26.47 20.99
C GLN A 176 9.94 25.22 21.66
N ILE A 177 9.47 24.28 20.84
CA ILE A 177 8.97 23.02 21.33
C ILE A 177 10.11 22.20 21.96
N ARG A 178 9.82 21.49 23.05
CA ARG A 178 10.82 20.65 23.73
C ARG A 178 10.99 19.33 22.99
N ALA A 179 12.18 18.73 23.06
CA ALA A 179 12.42 17.41 22.48
C ALA A 179 11.47 16.35 23.07
N ASP A 180 11.23 16.39 24.39
CA ASP A 180 10.28 15.50 25.06
C ASP A 180 8.84 15.65 24.52
N ASP A 181 8.42 16.87 24.21
CA ASP A 181 7.09 17.14 23.64
C ASP A 181 6.97 16.61 22.21
N LEU A 182 7.99 16.86 21.41
CA LEU A 182 8.08 16.35 20.04
C LEU A 182 8.02 14.82 20.04
N ALA A 183 8.76 14.16 20.94
CA ALA A 183 8.69 12.73 21.11
C ALA A 183 7.27 12.28 21.44
N ILE A 184 6.58 12.94 22.39
CA ILE A 184 5.19 12.62 22.75
C ILE A 184 4.23 12.79 21.56
N ILE A 185 4.38 13.84 20.73
CA ILE A 185 3.53 14.11 19.55
C ILE A 185 3.67 13.01 18.49
N HIS A 186 4.89 12.51 18.30
CA HIS A 186 5.22 11.57 17.22
C HIS A 186 5.22 10.10 17.67
N HIS A 187 5.18 9.82 18.98
CA HIS A 187 5.04 8.46 19.49
C HIS A 187 3.56 8.00 19.53
N PRO A 188 3.23 6.90 18.84
CA PRO A 188 1.90 6.31 18.90
C PRO A 188 1.71 5.64 20.27
N HIS A 189 0.89 6.26 21.12
CA HIS A 189 0.68 5.83 22.50
C HIS A 189 0.09 4.41 22.55
N GLY A 190 0.80 3.47 23.16
CA GLY A 190 0.31 2.10 23.40
C GLY A 190 0.21 1.19 22.16
N ARG A 191 0.78 1.59 21.01
CA ARG A 191 0.81 0.76 19.79
C ARG A 191 2.22 0.28 19.50
N GLN A 192 2.35 -0.95 19.02
CA GLN A 192 3.62 -1.41 18.46
C GLN A 192 3.98 -0.54 17.26
N SER A 193 5.11 0.13 17.34
CA SER A 193 5.61 1.00 16.30
C SER A 193 7.07 0.70 16.02
N VAL A 194 7.47 0.99 14.79
CA VAL A 194 8.79 0.68 14.28
C VAL A 194 9.40 1.96 13.72
N GLU A 195 10.66 2.19 14.08
CA GLU A 195 11.44 3.28 13.52
C GLU A 195 11.75 3.00 12.05
N ILE A 196 11.43 3.98 11.20
CA ILE A 196 11.71 3.96 9.76
C ILE A 196 12.61 5.12 9.34
N GLY A 197 13.01 5.99 10.27
CA GLY A 197 13.74 7.21 9.96
C GLY A 197 13.80 8.17 11.12
N GLN A 198 14.05 9.43 10.82
CA GLN A 198 14.15 10.52 11.80
C GLN A 198 13.36 11.73 11.33
N LEU A 199 12.92 12.59 12.25
CA LEU A 199 12.23 13.83 11.90
C LEU A 199 13.19 14.80 11.19
N SER A 200 12.71 15.47 10.13
CA SER A 200 13.55 16.43 9.40
C SER A 200 13.87 17.68 10.20
N GLN A 201 13.02 18.03 11.18
CA GLN A 201 13.22 19.19 12.05
C GLN A 201 14.15 18.89 13.24
N ASP A 202 14.27 17.63 13.64
CA ASP A 202 15.14 17.19 14.73
C ASP A 202 15.53 15.72 14.51
N ALA A 203 16.78 15.51 14.07
CA ALA A 203 17.30 14.19 13.76
C ALA A 203 17.48 13.29 15.01
N SER A 204 17.42 13.85 16.22
CA SER A 204 17.48 13.06 17.46
C SER A 204 16.17 12.30 17.74
N ILE A 205 15.09 12.65 17.03
CA ILE A 205 13.77 12.09 17.27
C ILE A 205 13.43 11.05 16.20
N PRO A 206 13.15 9.79 16.59
CA PRO A 206 12.83 8.73 15.65
C PRO A 206 11.46 8.98 15.00
N ALA A 207 11.41 8.82 13.67
CA ALA A 207 10.18 8.74 12.92
C ALA A 207 9.66 7.31 12.96
N VAL A 208 8.56 7.10 13.69
CA VAL A 208 8.00 5.77 13.95
C VAL A 208 6.65 5.58 13.24
N VAL A 209 6.36 4.34 12.84
CA VAL A 209 5.12 3.95 12.15
C VAL A 209 4.50 2.75 12.83
N CYS A 210 3.17 2.76 12.99
CA CYS A 210 2.42 1.60 13.44
C CYS A 210 2.19 0.65 12.26
N MET A 211 2.96 -0.46 12.20
CA MET A 211 2.92 -1.42 11.08
C MET A 211 1.55 -2.08 10.91
N ASP A 212 0.87 -2.34 12.02
CA ASP A 212 -0.48 -2.90 12.03
C ASP A 212 -1.49 -1.97 11.34
N ASP A 213 -1.48 -0.69 11.69
CA ASP A 213 -2.39 0.31 11.14
C ASP A 213 -2.03 0.63 9.68
N LEU A 214 -0.73 0.62 9.35
CA LEU A 214 -0.21 0.74 8.00
C LEU A 214 -0.76 -0.36 7.07
N LEU A 215 -0.73 -1.62 7.50
CA LEU A 215 -1.17 -2.77 6.70
C LEU A 215 -2.70 -2.87 6.63
N LYS A 216 -3.38 -2.81 7.78
CA LYS A 216 -4.85 -2.99 7.89
C LYS A 216 -5.64 -1.98 7.06
N ARG A 217 -5.02 -0.87 6.67
CA ARG A 217 -5.68 0.21 5.93
C ARG A 217 -4.96 0.64 4.67
N HIS A 218 -4.09 -0.23 4.17
CA HIS A 218 -3.31 -0.01 2.96
C HIS A 218 -2.40 1.22 3.05
N PHE A 219 -1.39 1.26 2.21
CA PHE A 219 -0.49 2.40 2.19
C PHE A 219 -0.09 2.79 0.78
N ALA A 220 0.28 4.05 0.61
CA ALA A 220 0.84 4.56 -0.64
C ALA A 220 2.19 5.25 -0.42
N ILE A 221 3.09 5.08 -1.38
CA ILE A 221 4.34 5.83 -1.48
C ILE A 221 4.33 6.55 -2.83
N VAL A 222 4.37 7.88 -2.78
CA VAL A 222 4.24 8.73 -3.97
C VAL A 222 5.42 9.69 -4.07
N GLY A 223 5.90 9.94 -5.29
CA GLY A 223 7.04 10.84 -5.50
C GLY A 223 7.62 10.80 -6.90
N SER A 224 8.22 11.88 -7.36
CA SER A 224 8.86 11.94 -8.68
C SER A 224 10.06 10.97 -8.79
N THR A 225 10.52 10.69 -10.01
CA THR A 225 11.69 9.84 -10.26
C THR A 225 12.94 10.36 -9.52
N GLY A 226 13.76 9.45 -8.98
CA GLY A 226 15.01 9.80 -8.27
C GLY A 226 14.85 10.38 -6.86
N THR A 227 13.62 10.42 -6.31
CA THR A 227 13.37 10.90 -4.94
C THR A 227 13.72 9.90 -3.85
N GLY A 228 13.86 8.62 -4.21
CA GLY A 228 14.17 7.52 -3.29
C GLY A 228 13.03 6.52 -3.04
N LYS A 229 11.94 6.55 -3.83
CA LYS A 229 10.76 5.67 -3.67
C LYS A 229 11.12 4.19 -3.47
N SER A 230 11.82 3.57 -4.43
CA SER A 230 12.15 2.14 -4.35
C SER A 230 12.97 1.82 -3.09
N THR A 231 13.93 2.68 -2.74
CA THR A 231 14.73 2.53 -1.50
C THR A 231 13.87 2.62 -0.24
N SER A 232 12.93 3.57 -0.19
CA SER A 232 11.98 3.72 0.93
C SER A 232 11.03 2.52 1.04
N VAL A 233 10.56 2.01 -0.10
CA VAL A 233 9.75 0.79 -0.17
C VAL A 233 10.53 -0.40 0.37
N ALA A 234 11.78 -0.59 -0.05
CA ALA A 234 12.62 -1.69 0.40
C ALA A 234 12.83 -1.66 1.93
N LEU A 235 13.15 -0.49 2.49
CA LEU A 235 13.25 -0.30 3.94
C LEU A 235 11.93 -0.64 4.64
N LEU A 236 10.80 -0.13 4.13
CA LEU A 236 9.49 -0.35 4.74
C LEU A 236 9.10 -1.83 4.73
N LEU A 237 9.31 -2.53 3.61
CA LEU A 237 9.05 -3.96 3.48
C LEU A 237 9.91 -4.79 4.43
N ARG A 238 11.19 -4.46 4.64
CA ARG A 238 12.05 -5.12 5.65
C ARG A 238 11.44 -4.99 7.04
N LYS A 239 11.07 -3.76 7.43
CA LYS A 239 10.44 -3.51 8.73
C LYS A 239 9.11 -4.23 8.89
N ILE A 240 8.32 -4.32 7.82
CA ILE A 240 7.07 -5.07 7.79
C ILE A 240 7.34 -6.56 8.03
N VAL A 241 8.27 -7.17 7.28
CA VAL A 241 8.60 -8.60 7.40
C VAL A 241 9.21 -8.93 8.77
N GLU A 242 10.10 -8.08 9.29
CA GLU A 242 10.65 -8.20 10.65
C GLU A 242 9.55 -8.22 11.72
N THR A 243 8.51 -7.40 11.55
CA THR A 243 7.42 -7.26 12.53
C THR A 243 6.31 -8.30 12.33
N ARG A 244 6.10 -8.75 11.10
CA ARG A 244 5.05 -9.69 10.69
C ARG A 244 5.67 -10.87 9.94
N PRO A 245 6.33 -11.82 10.64
CA PRO A 245 7.04 -12.93 10.00
C PRO A 245 6.13 -13.91 9.23
N ASN A 246 4.81 -13.90 9.53
CA ASN A 246 3.82 -14.71 8.83
C ASN A 246 3.19 -14.03 7.60
N LEU A 247 3.52 -12.75 7.36
CA LEU A 247 3.03 -12.00 6.22
C LEU A 247 3.80 -12.40 4.96
N ARG A 248 3.07 -12.67 3.88
CA ARG A 248 3.65 -12.90 2.56
C ARG A 248 3.59 -11.63 1.74
N VAL A 249 4.64 -11.31 1.02
CA VAL A 249 4.70 -10.11 0.19
C VAL A 249 4.81 -10.53 -1.27
N LEU A 250 3.88 -10.07 -2.10
CA LEU A 250 3.98 -10.17 -3.54
C LEU A 250 4.29 -8.78 -4.09
N ILE A 251 5.45 -8.61 -4.70
CA ILE A 251 5.85 -7.38 -5.38
C ILE A 251 5.62 -7.56 -6.88
N LEU A 252 4.83 -6.67 -7.46
CA LEU A 252 4.71 -6.53 -8.91
C LEU A 252 5.80 -5.56 -9.38
N ASP A 253 6.86 -6.10 -9.99
CA ASP A 253 8.11 -5.40 -10.28
C ASP A 253 8.30 -5.21 -11.80
N PRO A 254 7.84 -4.09 -12.38
CA PRO A 254 8.01 -3.80 -13.81
C PRO A 254 9.40 -3.31 -14.18
N HIS A 255 10.30 -3.10 -13.22
CA HIS A 255 11.66 -2.59 -13.44
C HIS A 255 12.76 -3.56 -12.98
N ASN A 256 12.39 -4.70 -12.39
CA ASN A 256 13.27 -5.75 -11.88
C ASN A 256 14.28 -5.25 -10.83
N GLU A 257 13.90 -4.26 -10.02
CA GLU A 257 14.80 -3.63 -9.06
C GLU A 257 14.80 -4.34 -7.69
N TYR A 258 13.69 -4.97 -7.29
CA TYR A 258 13.48 -5.36 -5.89
C TYR A 258 14.16 -6.66 -5.49
N ALA A 259 14.33 -7.61 -6.41
CA ALA A 259 15.01 -8.87 -6.11
C ALA A 259 16.40 -8.66 -5.49
N SER A 260 17.18 -7.74 -6.06
CA SER A 260 18.52 -7.37 -5.56
C SER A 260 18.51 -6.80 -4.14
N ALA A 261 17.40 -6.17 -3.74
CA ALA A 261 17.26 -5.57 -2.42
C ALA A 261 16.88 -6.57 -1.32
N PHE A 262 16.66 -7.86 -1.64
CA PHE A 262 16.27 -8.88 -0.66
C PHE A 262 16.94 -10.24 -0.95
N PRO A 263 18.28 -10.32 -0.92
CA PRO A 263 19.01 -11.52 -1.33
C PRO A 263 18.63 -12.76 -0.51
N ASP A 264 18.43 -12.61 0.80
CA ASP A 264 18.16 -13.74 1.70
C ASP A 264 16.67 -13.92 2.02
N GLN A 265 15.80 -13.04 1.55
CA GLN A 265 14.38 -12.99 1.95
C GLN A 265 13.40 -13.03 0.78
N SER A 266 13.90 -12.95 -0.47
CA SER A 266 13.04 -12.98 -1.66
C SER A 266 13.33 -14.15 -2.58
N ILE A 267 12.28 -14.61 -3.25
CA ILE A 267 12.39 -15.42 -4.46
C ILE A 267 11.93 -14.58 -5.64
N THR A 268 12.68 -14.68 -6.74
CA THR A 268 12.35 -13.99 -7.98
C THR A 268 11.58 -14.93 -8.90
N ILE A 269 10.46 -14.44 -9.45
CA ILE A 269 9.76 -15.10 -10.55
C ILE A 269 9.94 -14.22 -11.79
N SER A 270 10.77 -14.67 -12.72
CA SER A 270 10.98 -14.06 -14.03
C SER A 270 10.14 -14.75 -15.10
N THR A 271 10.12 -14.19 -16.32
CA THR A 271 9.49 -14.80 -17.51
C THR A 271 9.93 -16.23 -17.78
N ASP A 272 11.14 -16.58 -17.40
CA ASP A 272 11.76 -17.87 -17.71
C ASP A 272 11.35 -18.95 -16.69
N THR A 273 11.11 -18.51 -15.44
CA THR A 273 10.66 -19.37 -14.33
C THR A 273 9.15 -19.32 -14.11
N LEU A 274 8.46 -18.38 -14.75
CA LEU A 274 7.03 -18.18 -14.58
C LEU A 274 6.27 -19.36 -15.17
N GLU A 275 5.46 -19.99 -14.33
CA GLU A 275 4.44 -20.93 -14.74
C GLU A 275 3.08 -20.36 -14.34
N LEU A 276 2.30 -19.92 -15.34
CA LEU A 276 0.94 -19.42 -15.12
C LEU A 276 0.02 -19.97 -16.22
N PRO A 277 -0.44 -21.23 -16.08
CA PRO A 277 -1.24 -21.88 -17.10
C PRO A 277 -2.52 -21.12 -17.45
N PHE A 278 -2.88 -21.13 -18.74
CA PHE A 278 -4.06 -20.43 -19.25
C PHE A 278 -5.39 -20.78 -18.55
N TRP A 279 -5.50 -21.97 -17.95
CA TRP A 279 -6.72 -22.41 -17.27
C TRP A 279 -6.93 -21.76 -15.90
N LEU A 280 -5.93 -21.07 -15.35
CA LEU A 280 -6.05 -20.22 -14.16
C LEU A 280 -6.67 -18.85 -14.47
N PHE A 281 -6.68 -18.44 -15.74
CA PHE A 281 -7.23 -17.16 -16.18
C PHE A 281 -8.76 -17.24 -16.20
N GLN A 282 -9.42 -16.18 -15.73
CA GLN A 282 -10.85 -15.99 -15.94
C GLN A 282 -11.12 -15.67 -17.42
N GLN A 283 -12.37 -15.81 -17.84
CA GLN A 283 -12.76 -15.60 -19.23
C GLN A 283 -12.31 -14.25 -19.77
N GLU A 284 -12.55 -13.16 -19.03
CA GLU A 284 -12.12 -11.82 -19.46
C GLU A 284 -10.59 -11.71 -19.57
N GLU A 285 -9.85 -12.25 -18.60
CA GLU A 285 -8.38 -12.26 -18.57
C GLU A 285 -7.82 -13.08 -19.75
N LEU A 286 -8.41 -14.24 -20.04
CA LEU A 286 -8.00 -15.07 -21.18
C LEU A 286 -8.32 -14.39 -22.52
N CYS A 287 -9.47 -13.73 -22.65
CA CYS A 287 -9.83 -12.97 -23.84
C CYS A 287 -8.81 -11.86 -24.11
N ASP A 288 -8.43 -11.07 -23.12
CA ASP A 288 -7.42 -10.01 -23.28
C ASP A 288 -6.09 -10.54 -23.86
N VAL A 289 -5.65 -11.70 -23.38
CA VAL A 289 -4.48 -12.41 -23.93
C VAL A 289 -4.73 -12.86 -25.37
N ILE A 290 -5.89 -13.44 -25.68
CA ILE A 290 -6.24 -13.94 -27.02
C ILE A 290 -6.32 -12.80 -28.05
N PHE A 291 -6.94 -11.68 -27.67
CA PHE A 291 -7.15 -10.52 -28.55
C PHE A 291 -5.90 -9.64 -28.67
N ARG A 292 -4.95 -9.72 -27.73
CA ARG A 292 -3.66 -8.97 -27.75
C ARG A 292 -3.88 -7.47 -27.93
N GLY A 293 -4.80 -6.90 -27.15
CA GLY A 293 -5.17 -5.49 -27.22
C GLY A 293 -5.99 -5.07 -28.45
N ARG A 294 -6.47 -6.00 -29.27
CA ARG A 294 -7.45 -5.72 -30.33
C ARG A 294 -8.86 -5.68 -29.76
N ASP A 295 -9.77 -5.05 -30.51
CA ASP A 295 -11.19 -5.04 -30.17
C ASP A 295 -11.74 -6.46 -30.08
N ASN A 296 -12.57 -6.65 -29.07
CA ASN A 296 -13.27 -7.90 -28.82
C ASN A 296 -14.32 -8.16 -29.90
N VAL A 297 -14.45 -9.42 -30.31
CA VAL A 297 -15.54 -9.90 -31.16
C VAL A 297 -16.51 -10.65 -30.25
N GLU A 298 -17.72 -10.13 -30.07
CA GLU A 298 -18.69 -10.66 -29.10
C GLU A 298 -19.02 -12.13 -29.37
N GLU A 299 -19.18 -12.50 -30.64
CA GLU A 299 -19.47 -13.87 -31.06
C GLU A 299 -18.31 -14.83 -30.76
N GLU A 300 -17.05 -14.36 -30.87
CA GLU A 300 -15.89 -15.17 -30.48
C GLU A 300 -15.85 -15.38 -28.95
N ILE A 301 -16.23 -14.36 -28.16
CA ILE A 301 -16.29 -14.43 -26.69
C ILE A 301 -17.39 -15.35 -26.21
N ASP A 302 -18.58 -15.27 -26.81
CA ASP A 302 -19.71 -16.13 -26.46
C ASP A 302 -19.40 -17.60 -26.80
N ALA A 303 -18.77 -17.87 -27.94
CA ALA A 303 -18.28 -19.20 -28.27
C ALA A 303 -17.28 -19.72 -27.21
N LEU A 304 -16.33 -18.89 -26.75
CA LEU A 304 -15.43 -19.28 -25.66
C LEU A 304 -16.18 -19.55 -24.35
N ARG A 305 -17.21 -18.76 -24.03
CA ARG A 305 -18.03 -18.92 -22.82
C ARG A 305 -18.70 -20.28 -22.76
N ASP A 306 -19.18 -20.76 -23.90
CA ASP A 306 -19.94 -22.00 -24.02
C ASP A 306 -19.02 -23.24 -24.14
N LEU A 307 -17.92 -23.11 -24.88
CA LEU A 307 -17.04 -24.25 -25.17
C LEU A 307 -16.02 -24.55 -24.06
N ILE A 308 -15.51 -23.55 -23.33
CA ILE A 308 -14.53 -23.77 -22.24
C ILE A 308 -15.08 -24.66 -21.10
N PRO A 309 -16.31 -24.45 -20.58
CA PRO A 309 -16.90 -25.35 -19.58
C PRO A 309 -16.96 -26.81 -20.05
N ILE A 310 -17.28 -27.03 -21.33
CA ILE A 310 -17.35 -28.36 -21.93
C ILE A 310 -15.94 -28.98 -21.99
N ALA A 311 -14.93 -28.21 -22.40
CA ALA A 311 -13.54 -28.66 -22.41
C ALA A 311 -13.05 -29.07 -21.01
N LYS A 312 -13.36 -28.27 -19.99
CA LYS A 312 -13.05 -28.57 -18.57
C LYS A 312 -13.74 -29.84 -18.09
N SER A 313 -15.02 -30.02 -18.43
CA SER A 313 -15.78 -31.22 -18.10
C SER A 313 -15.19 -32.48 -18.79
N ARG A 314 -14.84 -32.39 -20.08
CA ARG A 314 -14.19 -33.48 -20.84
C ARG A 314 -12.86 -33.89 -20.19
N TYR A 315 -12.05 -32.93 -19.74
CA TYR A 315 -10.78 -33.20 -19.06
C TYR A 315 -11.00 -33.89 -17.71
N ASN A 316 -11.90 -33.37 -16.88
CA ASN A 316 -12.16 -33.92 -15.55
C ASN A 316 -12.72 -35.35 -15.62
N GLN A 317 -13.63 -35.65 -16.56
CA GLN A 317 -14.17 -37.00 -16.77
C GLN A 317 -13.11 -38.02 -17.22
N LYS A 318 -12.11 -37.59 -18.02
CA LYS A 318 -11.00 -38.45 -18.43
C LYS A 318 -10.04 -38.71 -17.27
N SER A 319 -9.86 -37.75 -16.36
CA SER A 319 -9.06 -37.91 -15.14
C SER A 319 -9.73 -38.83 -14.11
N ASP A 320 -11.06 -38.84 -14.05
CA ASP A 320 -11.88 -39.67 -13.15
C ASP A 320 -12.12 -41.11 -13.66
N GLN A 321 -11.43 -41.55 -14.72
CA GLN A 321 -11.36 -42.98 -15.07
C GLN A 321 -10.20 -43.62 -14.30
N PRO A 322 -10.42 -44.30 -13.16
CA PRO A 322 -9.37 -45.09 -12.56
C PRO A 322 -9.07 -46.29 -13.48
N ALA A 323 -7.79 -46.57 -13.66
CA ALA A 323 -7.33 -47.91 -13.99
C ALA A 323 -7.68 -48.84 -12.81
N GLY A 324 -8.93 -49.30 -12.76
CA GLY A 324 -9.47 -50.22 -11.76
C GLY A 324 -9.88 -49.57 -10.44
N GLY A 325 -11.18 -49.55 -10.15
CA GLY A 325 -11.70 -49.29 -8.81
C GLY A 325 -12.96 -48.43 -8.79
N LEU A 326 -14.10 -49.08 -8.55
CA LEU A 326 -15.37 -48.45 -8.19
C LEU A 326 -15.21 -47.57 -6.94
N LEU A 327 -15.94 -46.43 -6.93
CA LEU A 327 -16.28 -45.54 -5.80
C LEU A 327 -15.45 -44.25 -5.66
N ARG A 328 -15.86 -43.20 -6.39
CA ARG A 328 -15.91 -41.83 -5.83
C ARG A 328 -16.98 -40.94 -6.49
N ARG A 329 -18.24 -41.36 -6.49
CA ARG A 329 -19.38 -40.43 -6.66
C ARG A 329 -19.77 -39.89 -5.29
N SER A 330 -19.05 -38.89 -4.79
CA SER A 330 -19.54 -38.01 -3.71
C SER A 330 -18.64 -36.77 -3.55
N ALA A 331 -18.99 -35.72 -4.29
CA ALA A 331 -18.89 -34.33 -3.90
C ALA A 331 -19.84 -33.57 -4.83
N GLY A 332 -20.70 -32.71 -4.29
CA GLY A 332 -21.81 -32.08 -5.02
C GLY A 332 -21.40 -31.53 -6.39
N ALA A 333 -22.24 -31.73 -7.41
CA ALA A 333 -21.99 -31.26 -8.77
C ALA A 333 -21.90 -29.72 -8.79
N THR A 334 -20.73 -29.19 -8.50
CA THR A 334 -20.39 -27.80 -8.76
C THR A 334 -20.50 -27.59 -10.26
N THR A 335 -21.37 -26.67 -10.67
CA THR A 335 -21.53 -26.27 -12.07
C THR A 335 -20.19 -25.72 -12.56
N ILE A 336 -19.53 -26.45 -13.44
CA ILE A 336 -18.27 -26.02 -14.06
C ILE A 336 -18.59 -24.86 -15.01
N THR A 337 -17.92 -23.73 -14.81
CA THR A 337 -18.03 -22.52 -15.64
C THR A 337 -16.68 -22.22 -16.33
N ALA A 338 -16.68 -21.24 -17.23
CA ALA A 338 -15.47 -20.77 -17.90
C ALA A 338 -14.42 -20.26 -16.88
N ASP A 339 -14.85 -19.74 -15.74
CA ASP A 339 -13.97 -19.18 -14.69
C ASP A 339 -13.57 -20.18 -13.61
N THR A 340 -14.08 -21.41 -13.63
CA THR A 340 -13.71 -22.43 -12.64
C THR A 340 -12.25 -22.84 -12.89
N PRO A 341 -11.31 -22.73 -11.93
CA PRO A 341 -9.87 -22.94 -12.15
C PRO A 341 -9.52 -24.44 -12.21
N ILE A 342 -10.08 -25.13 -13.20
CA ILE A 342 -9.84 -26.56 -13.47
C ILE A 342 -9.06 -26.65 -14.79
N PRO A 343 -8.01 -27.50 -14.86
CA PRO A 343 -7.26 -27.69 -16.09
C PRO A 343 -8.12 -28.22 -17.23
N TYR A 344 -7.77 -27.84 -18.45
CA TYR A 344 -8.31 -28.40 -19.69
C TYR A 344 -7.24 -28.30 -20.78
N ARG A 345 -7.38 -29.06 -21.87
CA ARG A 345 -6.41 -29.05 -22.96
C ARG A 345 -6.88 -28.14 -24.09
N MET A 346 -5.95 -27.37 -24.67
CA MET A 346 -6.22 -26.59 -25.87
C MET A 346 -6.65 -27.47 -27.04
N SER A 347 -6.15 -28.70 -27.14
CA SER A 347 -6.58 -29.68 -28.15
C SER A 347 -8.05 -30.06 -28.03
N ASP A 348 -8.57 -30.18 -26.79
CA ASP A 348 -9.99 -30.47 -26.58
C ASP A 348 -10.85 -29.25 -26.98
N LEU A 349 -10.38 -28.03 -26.69
CA LEU A 349 -11.04 -26.79 -27.13
C LEU A 349 -11.02 -26.63 -28.65
N PHE A 350 -9.89 -26.92 -29.32
CA PHE A 350 -9.82 -26.89 -30.79
C PHE A 350 -10.79 -27.90 -31.42
N GLY A 351 -10.86 -29.13 -30.89
CA GLY A 351 -11.81 -30.13 -31.35
C GLY A 351 -13.26 -29.67 -31.21
N LEU A 352 -13.60 -29.01 -30.11
CA LEU A 352 -14.93 -28.41 -29.89
C LEU A 352 -15.24 -27.30 -30.89
N ILE A 353 -14.29 -26.41 -31.17
CA ILE A 353 -14.47 -25.34 -32.17
C ILE A 353 -14.66 -25.94 -33.58
N ASP A 354 -13.88 -26.98 -33.92
CA ASP A 354 -13.98 -27.66 -35.21
C ASP A 354 -15.31 -28.43 -35.36
N GLU A 355 -15.80 -29.07 -34.28
CA GLU A 355 -17.13 -29.70 -34.21
C GLU A 355 -18.24 -28.66 -34.47
N GLU A 356 -18.16 -27.47 -33.86
CA GLU A 356 -19.14 -26.41 -34.01
C GLU A 356 -19.13 -25.81 -35.43
N ILE A 357 -17.94 -25.55 -36.00
CA ILE A 357 -17.79 -25.10 -37.40
C ILE A 357 -18.47 -26.07 -38.38
N GLY A 358 -18.40 -27.38 -38.11
CA GLY A 358 -19.01 -28.42 -38.93
C GLY A 358 -20.54 -28.43 -38.89
N GLN A 359 -21.14 -27.99 -37.78
CA GLN A 359 -22.60 -27.99 -37.56
C GLN A 359 -23.28 -26.70 -38.06
N LEU A 360 -22.56 -25.58 -38.10
CA LEU A 360 -23.10 -24.31 -38.57
C LEU A 360 -23.45 -24.37 -40.06
N GLU A 361 -24.59 -23.80 -40.48
CA GLU A 361 -24.99 -23.71 -41.89
C GLU A 361 -24.55 -22.38 -42.55
N GLY A 362 -24.37 -21.31 -41.76
CA GLY A 362 -24.03 -19.96 -42.21
C GLY A 362 -22.54 -19.71 -42.50
N SER A 363 -22.24 -19.00 -43.59
CA SER A 363 -20.85 -18.67 -44.00
C SER A 363 -20.16 -17.69 -43.05
N HIS A 364 -20.91 -16.76 -42.44
CA HIS A 364 -20.39 -15.75 -41.52
C HIS A 364 -19.88 -16.39 -40.22
N ASP A 365 -20.73 -17.15 -39.54
CA ASP A 365 -20.42 -17.74 -38.22
C ASP A 365 -19.27 -18.77 -38.33
N ARG A 366 -19.23 -19.52 -39.43
CA ARG A 366 -18.08 -20.38 -39.76
C ARG A 366 -16.78 -19.59 -39.92
N SER A 367 -16.82 -18.40 -40.51
CA SER A 367 -15.63 -17.56 -40.67
C SER A 367 -15.15 -17.00 -39.33
N THR A 368 -16.08 -16.60 -38.45
CA THR A 368 -15.78 -16.10 -37.11
C THR A 368 -15.12 -17.17 -36.24
N LEU A 369 -15.67 -18.38 -36.15
CA LEU A 369 -15.05 -19.46 -35.40
C LEU A 369 -13.69 -19.90 -35.97
N LYS A 370 -13.51 -19.86 -37.30
CA LYS A 370 -12.20 -20.08 -37.93
C LYS A 370 -11.19 -19.00 -37.54
N SER A 371 -11.60 -17.73 -37.49
CA SER A 371 -10.77 -16.61 -37.01
C SER A 371 -10.33 -16.84 -35.56
N LEU A 372 -11.27 -17.15 -34.67
CA LEU A 372 -11.00 -17.48 -33.26
C LEU A 372 -10.00 -18.64 -33.14
N ARG A 373 -10.25 -19.75 -33.84
CA ARG A 373 -9.37 -20.93 -33.83
C ARG A 373 -7.95 -20.55 -34.24
N ASN A 374 -7.79 -19.85 -35.36
CA ASN A 374 -6.49 -19.44 -35.89
C ASN A 374 -5.77 -18.46 -34.94
N ARG A 375 -6.52 -17.57 -34.28
CA ARG A 375 -6.00 -16.63 -33.28
C ARG A 375 -5.44 -17.37 -32.07
N ILE A 376 -6.19 -18.31 -31.53
CA ILE A 376 -5.76 -19.15 -30.40
C ILE A 376 -4.56 -20.02 -30.82
N GLU A 377 -4.59 -20.63 -32.00
CA GLU A 377 -3.47 -21.44 -32.51
C GLU A 377 -2.19 -20.62 -32.67
N SER A 378 -2.31 -19.39 -33.19
CA SER A 378 -1.18 -18.45 -33.28
C SER A 378 -0.63 -18.07 -31.89
N LEU A 379 -1.49 -17.98 -30.88
CA LEU A 379 -1.10 -17.71 -29.49
C LEU A 379 -0.35 -18.89 -28.85
N VAL A 380 -0.90 -20.10 -28.96
CA VAL A 380 -0.30 -21.31 -28.38
C VAL A 380 1.10 -21.57 -28.97
N ASN A 381 1.30 -21.23 -30.24
CA ASN A 381 2.58 -21.40 -30.93
C ASN A 381 3.56 -20.22 -30.76
N ASP A 382 3.15 -19.11 -30.14
CA ASP A 382 4.01 -17.93 -29.93
C ASP A 382 4.93 -18.17 -28.70
N PRO A 383 6.26 -18.21 -28.88
CA PRO A 383 7.21 -18.52 -27.79
C PRO A 383 7.10 -17.56 -26.60
N ARG A 384 6.64 -16.32 -26.80
CA ARG A 384 6.49 -15.33 -25.73
C ARG A 384 5.40 -15.68 -24.72
N TYR A 385 4.48 -16.58 -25.10
CA TYR A 385 3.39 -17.08 -24.25
C TYR A 385 3.69 -18.47 -23.68
N ARG A 386 4.94 -18.94 -23.82
CA ARG A 386 5.37 -20.24 -23.31
C ARG A 386 5.03 -20.41 -21.83
N PHE A 387 5.17 -19.38 -20.99
CA PHE A 387 4.80 -19.45 -19.57
C PHE A 387 3.32 -19.87 -19.31
N MET A 388 2.42 -19.67 -20.29
CA MET A 388 1.01 -20.10 -20.21
C MET A 388 0.76 -21.49 -20.83
N PHE A 389 1.54 -21.87 -21.85
CA PHE A 389 1.27 -23.03 -22.71
C PHE A 389 2.40 -24.08 -22.74
N ALA A 390 3.48 -23.92 -21.96
CA ALA A 390 4.72 -24.71 -22.07
C ALA A 390 4.55 -26.22 -21.84
N GLN A 391 3.62 -26.60 -20.96
CA GLN A 391 3.54 -27.97 -20.48
C GLN A 391 2.87 -28.86 -21.54
N ARG A 392 3.64 -29.82 -22.07
CA ARG A 392 3.16 -30.82 -23.03
C ARG A 392 2.05 -31.68 -22.45
N THR A 393 2.08 -31.88 -21.13
CA THR A 393 1.03 -32.53 -20.36
C THR A 393 0.40 -31.47 -19.49
N VAL A 394 -0.87 -31.16 -19.73
CA VAL A 394 -1.65 -30.34 -18.80
C VAL A 394 -1.92 -31.21 -17.58
N GLU A 395 -1.45 -30.77 -16.42
CA GLU A 395 -1.67 -31.38 -15.10
C GLU A 395 -2.24 -30.33 -14.14
N ASP A 396 -2.88 -30.78 -13.05
CA ASP A 396 -3.32 -29.87 -11.99
C ASP A 396 -2.16 -29.57 -11.04
N ASN A 397 -1.47 -28.47 -11.29
CA ASN A 397 -0.35 -27.96 -10.49
C ASN A 397 -0.71 -26.64 -9.77
N MET A 398 -2.01 -26.37 -9.54
CA MET A 398 -2.43 -25.13 -8.88
C MET A 398 -1.77 -24.97 -7.51
N GLY A 399 -1.64 -26.07 -6.75
CA GLY A 399 -1.01 -26.07 -5.44
C GLY A 399 0.45 -25.62 -5.47
N ASP A 400 1.23 -26.10 -6.43
CA ASP A 400 2.64 -25.75 -6.59
C ASP A 400 2.80 -24.29 -7.03
N ILE A 401 1.97 -23.83 -7.96
CA ILE A 401 1.98 -22.45 -8.46
C ILE A 401 1.61 -21.47 -7.33
N VAL A 402 0.50 -21.70 -6.64
CA VAL A 402 0.06 -20.87 -5.52
C VAL A 402 1.09 -20.91 -4.39
N GLY A 403 1.62 -22.10 -4.08
CA GLY A 403 2.66 -22.28 -3.06
C GLY A 403 3.95 -21.52 -3.38
N ASN A 404 4.38 -21.52 -4.64
CA ASN A 404 5.57 -20.81 -5.09
C ASN A 404 5.36 -19.28 -5.10
N ILE A 405 4.27 -18.80 -5.72
CA ILE A 405 3.96 -17.37 -5.83
C ILE A 405 3.70 -16.75 -4.46
N PHE A 406 2.93 -17.40 -3.60
CA PHE A 406 2.52 -16.86 -2.30
C PHE A 406 3.30 -17.43 -1.12
N ARG A 407 4.41 -18.13 -1.36
CA ARG A 407 5.33 -18.61 -0.30
C ARG A 407 4.58 -19.44 0.75
N ILE A 408 3.99 -20.55 0.32
CA ILE A 408 3.31 -21.52 1.18
C ILE A 408 3.98 -22.89 1.01
N PRO A 409 4.80 -23.34 1.96
CA PRO A 409 5.27 -22.63 3.17
C PRO A 409 6.27 -21.49 2.86
N ILE A 410 6.52 -20.60 3.83
CA ILE A 410 7.35 -19.39 3.65
C ILE A 410 8.82 -19.74 3.39
N ASN A 411 9.36 -20.73 4.12
CA ASN A 411 10.75 -21.19 4.05
C ASN A 411 11.77 -20.03 4.13
N ASP A 412 11.64 -19.15 5.12
CA ASP A 412 12.49 -17.97 5.35
C ASP A 412 12.55 -16.92 4.22
N HIS A 413 11.82 -17.13 3.12
CA HIS A 413 11.68 -16.19 2.03
C HIS A 413 10.22 -15.70 1.91
N PRO A 414 9.80 -14.71 2.71
CA PRO A 414 8.43 -14.21 2.72
C PRO A 414 8.08 -13.32 1.51
N ILE A 415 9.07 -12.91 0.72
CA ILE A 415 8.89 -11.99 -0.40
C ILE A 415 8.97 -12.74 -1.73
N THR A 416 8.01 -12.49 -2.61
CA THR A 416 8.06 -12.86 -4.02
C THR A 416 8.21 -11.58 -4.84
N ALA A 417 9.34 -11.44 -5.53
CA ALA A 417 9.57 -10.39 -6.52
C ALA A 417 9.13 -10.90 -7.90
N PHE A 418 7.95 -10.50 -8.34
CA PHE A 418 7.38 -10.91 -9.62
C PHE A 418 7.80 -9.93 -10.71
N GLN A 419 8.77 -10.33 -11.53
CA GLN A 419 9.33 -9.51 -12.59
C GLN A 419 8.37 -9.48 -13.79
N LEU A 420 7.91 -8.29 -14.16
CA LEU A 420 7.03 -8.11 -15.32
C LEU A 420 7.82 -7.77 -16.58
N THR A 421 9.10 -7.41 -16.43
CA THR A 421 9.99 -7.19 -17.58
C THR A 421 10.14 -8.47 -18.39
N GLY A 422 10.00 -8.38 -19.71
CA GLY A 422 10.09 -9.51 -20.63
C GLY A 422 8.73 -10.11 -21.01
N LEU A 423 7.68 -9.86 -20.21
CA LEU A 423 6.32 -10.23 -20.62
C LEU A 423 5.85 -9.35 -21.79
N PRO A 424 5.07 -9.90 -22.73
CA PRO A 424 4.38 -9.10 -23.74
C PRO A 424 3.52 -8.01 -23.07
N SER A 425 3.65 -6.77 -23.51
CA SER A 425 2.91 -5.62 -22.94
C SER A 425 1.41 -5.82 -22.93
N GLU A 426 0.89 -6.58 -23.90
CA GLU A 426 -0.53 -6.90 -24.05
C GLU A 426 -1.05 -7.82 -22.94
N VAL A 427 -0.18 -8.55 -22.23
CA VAL A 427 -0.56 -9.59 -21.26
C VAL A 427 -0.25 -9.18 -19.82
N VAL A 428 0.60 -8.19 -19.62
CA VAL A 428 1.02 -7.71 -18.28
C VAL A 428 -0.20 -7.45 -17.40
N ASN A 429 -1.21 -6.75 -17.92
CA ASN A 429 -2.42 -6.45 -17.17
C ASN A 429 -3.19 -7.70 -16.75
N SER A 430 -3.36 -8.65 -17.68
CA SER A 430 -4.02 -9.93 -17.41
C SER A 430 -3.30 -10.75 -16.33
N VAL A 431 -1.97 -10.82 -16.41
CA VAL A 431 -1.14 -11.49 -15.38
C VAL A 431 -1.31 -10.81 -14.03
N VAL A 432 -1.22 -9.49 -13.97
CA VAL A 432 -1.43 -8.72 -12.72
C VAL A 432 -2.84 -8.94 -12.18
N SER A 433 -3.86 -9.03 -13.04
CA SER A 433 -5.24 -9.35 -12.63
C SER A 433 -5.32 -10.71 -11.95
N VAL A 434 -4.76 -11.75 -12.60
CA VAL A 434 -4.73 -13.12 -12.07
C VAL A 434 -4.04 -13.16 -10.71
N LEU A 435 -2.85 -12.55 -10.59
CA LEU A 435 -2.08 -12.51 -9.35
C LEU A 435 -2.82 -11.81 -8.22
N CYS A 436 -3.39 -10.63 -8.47
CA CYS A 436 -4.16 -9.88 -7.47
C CYS A 436 -5.42 -10.65 -7.05
N ARG A 437 -6.14 -11.26 -7.99
CA ARG A 437 -7.33 -12.07 -7.72
C ARG A 437 -6.97 -13.29 -6.87
N MET A 438 -5.91 -14.02 -7.24
CA MET A 438 -5.45 -15.18 -6.49
C MET A 438 -4.98 -14.78 -5.08
N ALA A 439 -4.29 -13.65 -4.92
CA ALA A 439 -3.90 -13.13 -3.61
C ALA A 439 -5.11 -12.89 -2.69
N PHE A 440 -6.15 -12.25 -3.24
CA PHE A 440 -7.40 -12.00 -2.52
C PHE A 440 -8.14 -13.30 -2.18
N ASP A 441 -8.31 -14.18 -3.16
CA ASP A 441 -9.02 -15.44 -2.97
C ASP A 441 -8.29 -16.32 -1.95
N LEU A 442 -6.96 -16.41 -2.01
CA LEU A 442 -6.13 -17.10 -1.02
C LEU A 442 -6.38 -16.56 0.39
N ALA A 443 -6.34 -15.24 0.58
CA ALA A 443 -6.57 -14.62 1.87
C ALA A 443 -7.99 -14.94 2.41
N VAL A 444 -9.02 -14.81 1.56
CA VAL A 444 -10.42 -15.15 1.90
C VAL A 444 -10.56 -16.61 2.32
N TRP A 445 -10.06 -17.54 1.50
CA TRP A 445 -10.23 -18.98 1.73
C TRP A 445 -9.35 -19.51 2.85
N SER A 446 -8.24 -18.84 3.17
CA SER A 446 -7.38 -19.18 4.31
C SER A 446 -8.05 -18.96 5.67
N LYS A 447 -9.17 -18.23 5.73
CA LYS A 447 -9.89 -17.87 6.97
C LYS A 447 -8.97 -17.21 8.01
N GLY A 448 -8.06 -16.34 7.55
CA GLY A 448 -7.15 -15.56 8.39
C GLY A 448 -5.85 -16.27 8.77
N THR A 449 -5.57 -17.46 8.23
CA THR A 449 -4.28 -18.16 8.44
C THR A 449 -3.17 -17.69 7.48
N CYS A 450 -3.55 -17.04 6.38
CA CYS A 450 -2.64 -16.50 5.39
C CYS A 450 -2.92 -15.01 5.20
N GLU A 451 -1.95 -14.18 5.56
CA GLU A 451 -1.96 -12.74 5.26
C GLU A 451 -1.02 -12.47 4.08
N VAL A 452 -1.48 -11.64 3.14
CA VAL A 452 -0.75 -11.29 1.92
C VAL A 452 -0.73 -9.77 1.75
N LEU A 453 0.44 -9.19 1.50
CA LEU A 453 0.61 -7.82 1.03
C LEU A 453 0.92 -7.87 -0.48
N VAL A 454 0.05 -7.27 -1.28
CA VAL A 454 0.32 -7.02 -2.70
C VAL A 454 0.87 -5.61 -2.84
N LEU A 455 2.11 -5.49 -3.31
CA LEU A 455 2.78 -4.23 -3.60
C LEU A 455 2.76 -3.99 -5.11
N CYS A 456 2.02 -2.98 -5.54
CA CYS A 456 1.93 -2.57 -6.94
C CYS A 456 2.90 -1.40 -7.20
N GLU A 457 4.02 -1.68 -7.84
CA GLU A 457 4.92 -0.65 -8.34
C GLU A 457 4.39 -0.05 -9.65
N GLU A 458 4.61 1.24 -9.87
CA GLU A 458 4.04 2.00 -10.99
C GLU A 458 2.53 1.80 -11.16
N ALA A 459 1.79 1.82 -10.05
CA ALA A 459 0.38 1.43 -10.00
C ALA A 459 -0.53 2.17 -11.00
N HIS A 460 -0.17 3.38 -11.43
CA HIS A 460 -0.89 4.13 -12.46
C HIS A 460 -1.00 3.35 -13.79
N ARG A 461 -0.12 2.39 -14.06
CA ARG A 461 -0.19 1.50 -15.24
C ARG A 461 -1.35 0.50 -15.15
N TYR A 462 -1.72 0.07 -13.95
CA TYR A 462 -2.73 -0.99 -13.73
C TYR A 462 -4.10 -0.44 -13.35
N VAL A 463 -4.13 0.71 -12.67
CA VAL A 463 -5.34 1.39 -12.18
C VAL A 463 -5.33 2.86 -12.58
N PRO A 464 -5.35 3.18 -13.89
CA PRO A 464 -5.32 4.55 -14.36
C PRO A 464 -6.63 5.30 -14.06
N LEU A 465 -6.56 6.62 -14.01
CA LEU A 465 -7.70 7.53 -13.86
C LEU A 465 -8.69 7.38 -15.03
N ASP A 466 -8.17 7.36 -16.26
CA ASP A 466 -8.99 7.12 -17.45
C ASP A 466 -9.40 5.66 -17.49
N LYS A 467 -10.71 5.42 -17.37
CA LYS A 467 -11.32 4.09 -17.33
C LYS A 467 -11.24 3.35 -18.66
N HIS A 468 -10.96 4.06 -19.76
CA HIS A 468 -10.71 3.49 -21.08
C HIS A 468 -9.24 3.10 -21.29
N GLN A 469 -8.35 3.62 -20.44
CA GLN A 469 -6.96 3.21 -20.40
C GLN A 469 -6.82 2.07 -19.38
N GLY A 470 -6.03 1.04 -19.69
CA GLY A 470 -5.85 -0.13 -18.83
C GLY A 470 -6.92 -1.21 -18.97
N PHE A 471 -6.78 -2.27 -18.17
CA PHE A 471 -7.60 -3.47 -18.28
C PHE A 471 -8.62 -3.55 -17.14
N GLY A 472 -9.91 -3.64 -17.51
CA GLY A 472 -11.04 -3.64 -16.57
C GLY A 472 -10.91 -4.64 -15.42
N PRO A 473 -10.59 -5.93 -15.68
CA PRO A 473 -10.35 -6.94 -14.65
C PRO A 473 -9.24 -6.57 -13.66
N THR A 474 -8.08 -6.10 -14.12
CA THR A 474 -6.97 -5.71 -13.25
C THR A 474 -7.40 -4.63 -12.27
N ARG A 475 -8.08 -3.60 -12.76
CA ARG A 475 -8.62 -2.53 -11.91
C ARG A 475 -9.64 -3.07 -10.90
N ARG A 476 -10.55 -3.96 -11.32
CA ARG A 476 -11.53 -4.56 -10.40
C ARG A 476 -10.86 -5.39 -9.32
N SER A 477 -9.84 -6.18 -9.67
CA SER A 477 -9.07 -7.00 -8.73
C SER A 477 -8.35 -6.14 -7.68
N ILE A 478 -7.63 -5.09 -8.11
CA ILE A 478 -6.95 -4.17 -7.20
C ILE A 478 -7.95 -3.37 -6.35
N ALA A 479 -9.05 -2.88 -6.95
CA ALA A 479 -10.10 -2.17 -6.23
C ALA A 479 -10.80 -3.05 -5.19
N ARG A 480 -10.97 -4.35 -5.47
CA ARG A 480 -11.53 -5.32 -4.53
C ARG A 480 -10.60 -5.52 -3.33
N ILE A 481 -9.29 -5.63 -3.55
CA ILE A 481 -8.31 -5.65 -2.45
C ILE A 481 -8.42 -4.36 -1.63
N ALA A 482 -8.41 -3.19 -2.28
CA ALA A 482 -8.45 -1.90 -1.60
C ALA A 482 -9.72 -1.67 -0.75
N LYS A 483 -10.88 -2.20 -1.19
CA LYS A 483 -12.17 -2.00 -0.50
C LYS A 483 -12.47 -3.07 0.54
N GLU A 484 -12.12 -4.33 0.26
CA GLU A 484 -12.55 -5.48 1.05
C GLU A 484 -11.40 -6.28 1.66
N GLY A 485 -10.18 -6.18 1.09
CA GLY A 485 -9.04 -7.03 1.42
C GLY A 485 -8.66 -7.00 2.90
N ARG A 486 -8.78 -5.82 3.54
CA ARG A 486 -8.51 -5.64 4.98
C ARG A 486 -9.26 -6.61 5.89
N LYS A 487 -10.47 -7.04 5.52
CA LYS A 487 -11.30 -7.97 6.30
C LYS A 487 -10.72 -9.38 6.32
N TYR A 488 -9.95 -9.73 5.29
CA TYR A 488 -9.50 -11.08 5.01
C TYR A 488 -7.98 -11.26 5.15
N GLY A 489 -7.24 -10.20 5.49
CA GLY A 489 -5.77 -10.24 5.57
C GLY A 489 -5.07 -10.06 4.21
N CYS A 490 -5.76 -9.48 3.21
CA CYS A 490 -5.15 -9.07 1.95
C CYS A 490 -4.94 -7.56 1.96
N TYR A 491 -3.68 -7.13 1.99
CA TYR A 491 -3.26 -5.74 2.08
C TYR A 491 -2.71 -5.25 0.74
N LEU A 492 -2.75 -3.94 0.54
CA LEU A 492 -2.32 -3.27 -0.68
C LEU A 492 -1.30 -2.20 -0.33
N GLY A 493 -0.16 -2.24 -1.03
CA GLY A 493 0.82 -1.15 -1.07
C GLY A 493 0.84 -0.58 -2.48
N ILE A 494 0.61 0.73 -2.61
CA ILE A 494 0.64 1.44 -3.89
C ILE A 494 1.92 2.26 -4.00
N VAL A 495 2.67 2.08 -5.07
CA VAL A 495 3.84 2.92 -5.37
C VAL A 495 3.63 3.54 -6.74
N THR A 496 3.71 4.86 -6.84
CA THR A 496 3.57 5.55 -8.13
C THR A 496 4.31 6.88 -8.15
N GLN A 497 4.84 7.25 -9.30
CA GLN A 497 5.39 8.58 -9.54
C GLN A 497 4.40 9.57 -10.14
N ARG A 498 3.23 9.09 -10.56
CA ARG A 498 2.19 9.87 -11.21
C ARG A 498 0.87 9.68 -10.47
N PRO A 499 0.70 10.26 -9.26
CA PRO A 499 -0.54 10.11 -8.51
C PRO A 499 -1.75 10.70 -9.25
N GLY A 500 -1.56 11.69 -10.14
CA GLY A 500 -2.65 12.24 -10.94
C GLY A 500 -3.13 11.40 -12.11
N GLU A 501 -2.34 10.39 -12.51
CA GLU A 501 -2.77 9.40 -13.48
C GLU A 501 -3.41 8.17 -12.81
N LEU A 502 -3.45 8.11 -11.48
CA LEU A 502 -4.00 6.99 -10.70
C LEU A 502 -5.49 7.19 -10.39
N ASP A 503 -6.28 6.11 -10.35
CA ASP A 503 -7.66 6.14 -9.87
C ASP A 503 -7.74 6.68 -8.43
N PRO A 504 -8.38 7.85 -8.18
CA PRO A 504 -8.46 8.46 -6.86
C PRO A 504 -9.20 7.61 -5.82
N THR A 505 -10.07 6.71 -6.28
CA THR A 505 -10.78 5.79 -5.40
C THR A 505 -9.83 4.78 -4.75
N ILE A 506 -8.73 4.39 -5.43
CA ILE A 506 -7.71 3.51 -4.87
C ILE A 506 -6.82 4.28 -3.89
N LEU A 507 -6.37 5.47 -4.27
CA LEU A 507 -5.54 6.31 -3.41
C LEU A 507 -6.25 6.68 -2.11
N SER A 508 -7.55 7.00 -2.17
CA SER A 508 -8.37 7.31 -0.98
C SER A 508 -8.63 6.10 -0.07
N GLN A 509 -8.45 4.86 -0.55
CA GLN A 509 -8.46 3.69 0.34
C GLN A 509 -7.12 3.51 1.08
N CYS A 510 -6.04 4.14 0.62
CA CYS A 510 -4.75 4.09 1.30
C CYS A 510 -4.76 5.07 2.47
N SER A 511 -4.99 4.56 3.68
CA SER A 511 -5.13 5.43 4.85
C SER A 511 -3.80 5.93 5.42
N THR A 512 -2.67 5.41 4.93
CA THR A 512 -1.33 5.95 5.25
C THR A 512 -0.59 6.25 3.96
N VAL A 513 0.00 7.43 3.85
CA VAL A 513 0.72 7.84 2.66
C VAL A 513 2.06 8.46 3.05
N PHE A 514 3.09 8.09 2.32
CA PHE A 514 4.40 8.73 2.36
C PHE A 514 4.58 9.51 1.06
N ALA A 515 4.41 10.82 1.15
CA ALA A 515 4.54 11.72 0.02
C ALA A 515 5.96 12.31 -0.02
N MET A 516 6.75 11.86 -0.98
CA MET A 516 8.06 12.42 -1.31
C MET A 516 7.89 13.62 -2.25
N ARG A 517 9.00 14.24 -2.68
CA ARG A 517 8.95 15.40 -3.58
C ARG A 517 8.13 15.11 -4.85
N LEU A 518 7.15 15.96 -5.12
CA LEU A 518 6.32 15.96 -6.33
C LEU A 518 6.53 17.27 -7.08
N ALA A 519 6.97 17.20 -8.33
CA ALA A 519 7.27 18.38 -9.14
C ALA A 519 6.01 19.06 -9.72
N ASN A 520 4.94 18.31 -9.96
CA ASN A 520 3.74 18.78 -10.65
C ASN A 520 2.69 19.26 -9.63
N ASP A 521 2.14 20.47 -9.82
CA ASP A 521 1.12 21.05 -8.95
C ASP A 521 -0.19 20.26 -8.94
N HIS A 522 -0.56 19.65 -10.07
CA HIS A 522 -1.73 18.78 -10.16
C HIS A 522 -1.59 17.53 -9.28
N ASP A 523 -0.41 16.90 -9.31
CA ASP A 523 -0.09 15.75 -8.47
C ASP A 523 -0.11 16.13 -6.99
N GLN A 524 0.42 17.30 -6.63
CA GLN A 524 0.37 17.80 -5.26
C GLN A 524 -1.08 18.00 -4.78
N GLU A 525 -1.95 18.55 -5.63
CA GLU A 525 -3.35 18.80 -5.29
C GLU A 525 -4.14 17.51 -5.08
N ILE A 526 -3.82 16.46 -5.84
CA ILE A 526 -4.43 15.14 -5.65
C ILE A 526 -4.03 14.54 -4.31
N ILE A 527 -2.77 14.69 -3.91
CA ILE A 527 -2.34 14.27 -2.57
C ILE A 527 -3.04 15.10 -1.49
N ARG A 528 -3.20 16.42 -1.68
CA ARG A 528 -3.92 17.28 -0.73
C ARG A 528 -5.39 16.89 -0.57
N SER A 529 -6.09 16.63 -1.67
CA SER A 529 -7.50 16.25 -1.66
C SER A 529 -7.76 14.84 -1.12
N ALA A 530 -6.78 13.93 -1.20
CA ALA A 530 -6.87 12.59 -0.63
C ALA A 530 -6.77 12.58 0.91
N ILE A 531 -6.43 13.71 1.53
CA ILE A 531 -6.23 13.82 2.98
C ILE A 531 -7.45 14.44 3.63
N SER A 532 -8.00 13.74 4.62
CA SER A 532 -9.09 14.25 5.46
C SER A 532 -8.60 15.41 6.36
N ASP A 533 -8.69 16.63 5.83
CA ASP A 533 -8.84 17.96 6.47
C ASP A 533 -7.91 18.41 7.63
N SER A 534 -7.00 17.59 8.15
CA SER A 534 -6.31 17.90 9.42
C SER A 534 -4.85 18.36 9.30
N SER A 535 -4.31 18.55 8.08
CA SER A 535 -2.90 18.95 7.88
C SER A 535 -2.62 19.56 6.50
N ALA A 536 -3.49 20.44 6.01
CA ALA A 536 -3.29 21.08 4.71
C ALA A 536 -1.96 21.88 4.67
N SER A 537 -1.56 22.50 5.79
CA SER A 537 -0.33 23.30 5.81
C SER A 537 0.94 22.44 5.81
N THR A 538 0.92 21.23 6.39
CA THR A 538 2.04 20.28 6.31
C THR A 538 2.35 19.91 4.85
N LEU A 539 1.36 19.93 3.96
CA LEU A 539 1.52 19.57 2.55
C LEU A 539 1.94 20.75 1.67
N SER A 540 1.96 21.97 2.21
CA SER A 540 2.52 23.13 1.50
C SER A 540 4.01 22.92 1.17
N PHE A 541 4.69 22.03 1.90
CA PHE A 541 6.10 21.73 1.70
C PHE A 541 6.40 20.72 0.59
N LEU A 542 5.39 20.05 0.00
CA LEU A 542 5.58 18.94 -0.98
C LEU A 542 6.54 19.26 -2.14
N SER A 543 6.52 20.50 -2.64
CA SER A 543 7.38 20.96 -3.73
C SER A 543 8.84 21.21 -3.31
N SER A 544 9.07 21.44 -2.01
CA SER A 544 10.36 21.85 -1.43
C SER A 544 11.09 20.75 -0.65
N ILE A 545 10.54 19.53 -0.62
CA ILE A 545 11.11 18.39 0.11
C ILE A 545 12.46 17.98 -0.50
N GLY A 546 13.46 17.70 0.35
CA GLY A 546 14.74 17.16 -0.09
C GLY A 546 14.64 15.73 -0.64
N ASN A 547 15.68 15.25 -1.32
CA ASN A 547 15.73 13.82 -1.68
C ASN A 547 15.74 12.96 -0.40
N ARG A 548 15.08 11.79 -0.44
CA ARG A 548 14.91 10.86 0.71
C ARG A 548 14.11 11.41 1.89
N GLU A 549 13.55 12.61 1.76
CA GLU A 549 12.57 13.12 2.71
C GLU A 549 11.14 12.84 2.21
N ALA A 550 10.23 12.69 3.15
CA ALA A 550 8.81 12.50 2.90
C ALA A 550 7.98 13.23 3.96
N ILE A 551 6.77 13.61 3.56
CA ILE A 551 5.69 13.90 4.50
C ILE A 551 4.91 12.61 4.68
N ALA A 552 4.95 12.07 5.88
CA ALA A 552 4.18 10.89 6.27
C ALA A 552 2.91 11.34 6.99
N PHE A 553 1.77 10.81 6.58
CA PHE A 553 0.47 11.11 7.19
C PHE A 553 -0.47 9.91 7.09
N GLY A 554 -1.56 9.98 7.85
CA GLY A 554 -2.58 8.94 7.86
C GLY A 554 -2.63 8.13 9.16
N GLU A 555 -3.34 7.01 9.15
CA GLU A 555 -3.66 6.25 10.36
C GLU A 555 -2.47 5.47 10.94
N GLY A 556 -1.49 5.10 10.12
CA GLY A 556 -0.23 4.50 10.57
C GLY A 556 0.70 5.48 11.29
N ILE A 557 0.36 6.78 11.29
CA ILE A 557 1.18 7.87 11.81
C ILE A 557 0.44 8.61 12.94
N ALA A 558 1.12 8.84 14.06
CA ALA A 558 0.53 9.53 15.22
C ALA A 558 0.13 10.97 14.92
N THR A 559 0.99 11.71 14.22
CA THR A 559 0.77 13.08 13.75
C THR A 559 1.52 13.26 12.43
N PRO A 560 0.93 13.91 11.40
CA PRO A 560 1.63 14.15 10.15
C PRO A 560 3.00 14.78 10.38
N MET A 561 4.01 14.19 9.75
CA MET A 561 5.40 14.51 10.06
C MET A 561 6.24 14.57 8.79
N ARG A 562 7.14 15.54 8.75
CA ARG A 562 8.23 15.58 7.78
C ARG A 562 9.38 14.75 8.33
N MET A 563 9.76 13.72 7.60
CA MET A 563 10.75 12.76 8.02
C MET A 563 11.75 12.46 6.90
N ARG A 564 12.92 11.96 7.29
CA ARG A 564 13.90 11.34 6.40
C ARG A 564 13.96 9.85 6.70
N PHE A 565 13.91 9.03 5.66
CA PHE A 565 14.05 7.58 5.82
C PHE A 565 15.46 7.21 6.29
N THR A 566 15.57 6.12 7.04
CA THR A 566 16.87 5.57 7.47
C THR A 566 17.68 5.12 6.25
N ASP A 567 18.96 5.49 6.20
CA ASP A 567 19.85 5.01 5.15
C ASP A 567 20.00 3.48 5.20
N GLN A 568 20.04 2.86 4.02
CA GLN A 568 20.20 1.42 3.88
C GLN A 568 21.62 1.08 3.41
N PRO A 569 22.19 -0.06 3.86
CA PRO A 569 23.40 -0.65 3.27
C PRO A 569 23.27 -0.80 1.75
N ALA A 570 24.39 -0.77 1.04
CA ALA A 570 24.39 -0.80 -0.43
C ALA A 570 23.73 -2.08 -0.98
N GLU A 571 23.93 -3.24 -0.34
CA GLU A 571 23.29 -4.50 -0.70
C GLU A 571 21.76 -4.51 -0.55
N HIS A 572 21.19 -3.51 0.11
CA HIS A 572 19.77 -3.41 0.42
C HIS A 572 19.04 -2.37 -0.45
N ILE A 573 19.77 -1.72 -1.36
CA ILE A 573 19.22 -0.71 -2.26
C ILE A 573 18.74 -1.40 -3.55
N PRO A 574 17.47 -1.18 -3.98
CA PRO A 574 16.98 -1.71 -5.24
C PRO A 574 17.79 -1.24 -6.44
N GLY A 575 18.05 -2.15 -7.38
CA GLY A 575 18.85 -1.88 -8.57
C GLY A 575 20.35 -1.73 -8.30
N ALA A 576 20.82 -2.01 -7.08
CA ALA A 576 22.24 -2.14 -6.83
C ALA A 576 22.80 -3.27 -7.71
N PRO A 577 23.94 -3.07 -8.40
CA PRO A 577 24.55 -4.14 -9.17
C PRO A 577 24.82 -5.29 -8.22
N VAL A 578 24.20 -6.45 -8.50
CA VAL A 578 24.54 -7.70 -7.82
C VAL A 578 26.04 -7.85 -8.00
N GLN A 579 26.80 -7.87 -6.91
CA GLN A 579 28.23 -8.20 -6.97
C GLN A 579 28.33 -9.65 -7.44
N ASP A 580 28.35 -9.82 -8.75
CA ASP A 580 28.66 -11.08 -9.37
C ASP A 580 30.11 -11.39 -8.97
N GLN A 581 30.30 -12.37 -8.08
CA GLN A 581 31.63 -12.77 -7.59
C GLN A 581 32.52 -13.39 -8.69
N SER A 582 32.14 -13.22 -9.97
CA SER A 582 32.80 -13.72 -11.17
C SER A 582 33.24 -12.63 -12.16
N ALA A 583 33.28 -11.34 -11.78
CA ALA A 583 33.77 -10.29 -12.69
C ALA A 583 34.85 -9.39 -12.04
N ASP A 584 36.03 -9.97 -11.83
CA ASP A 584 37.25 -9.22 -11.58
C ASP A 584 37.81 -8.68 -12.91
N GLN A 585 37.42 -7.46 -13.28
CA GLN A 585 38.23 -6.47 -14.04
C GLN A 585 37.43 -5.19 -14.35
N PRO A 586 37.95 -3.98 -14.02
CA PRO A 586 37.35 -2.72 -14.43
C PRO A 586 37.75 -2.41 -15.89
N GLY A 587 37.03 -3.00 -16.85
CA GLY A 587 37.15 -2.73 -18.28
C GLY A 587 36.06 -1.76 -18.75
N LYS A 588 36.39 -0.86 -19.69
CA LYS A 588 35.45 0.06 -20.38
C LYS A 588 34.11 -0.63 -20.72
N PRO A 589 32.97 0.09 -20.69
CA PRO A 589 31.70 -0.46 -21.17
C PRO A 589 31.91 -0.96 -22.60
N ALA A 590 31.72 -2.26 -22.82
CA ALA A 590 31.90 -2.87 -24.13
C ALA A 590 30.93 -2.21 -25.12
N GLU A 591 31.43 -1.76 -26.28
CA GLU A 591 30.56 -1.29 -27.34
C GLU A 591 29.57 -2.39 -27.73
N PRO A 592 28.28 -2.07 -27.89
CA PRO A 592 27.27 -3.06 -28.23
C PRO A 592 27.63 -3.72 -29.57
N ASN A 593 27.79 -5.04 -29.57
CA ASN A 593 28.03 -5.80 -30.80
C ASN A 593 26.75 -5.80 -31.65
N LEU A 594 26.68 -4.88 -32.62
CA LEU A 594 25.55 -4.71 -33.50
C LEU A 594 25.18 -5.99 -34.24
N GLU A 595 26.15 -6.83 -34.59
CA GLU A 595 25.88 -8.10 -35.28
C GLU A 595 25.24 -9.13 -34.33
N ALA A 596 25.68 -9.18 -33.06
CA ALA A 596 25.02 -9.98 -32.03
C ALA A 596 23.60 -9.49 -31.73
N ILE A 597 23.40 -8.17 -31.69
CA ILE A 597 22.07 -7.56 -31.51
C ILE A 597 21.18 -7.84 -32.71
N ILE A 598 21.67 -7.67 -33.94
CA ILE A 598 20.92 -7.98 -35.16
C ILE A 598 20.62 -9.47 -35.24
N ASN A 599 21.54 -10.35 -34.83
CA ASN A 599 21.29 -11.77 -34.77
C ASN A 599 20.28 -12.12 -33.68
N ALA A 600 20.27 -11.47 -32.52
CA ALA A 600 19.21 -11.60 -31.51
C ALA A 600 17.86 -11.07 -32.02
N MET A 601 17.85 -9.95 -32.74
CA MET A 601 16.65 -9.39 -33.38
C MET A 601 16.11 -10.32 -34.48
N ARG A 602 16.99 -10.98 -35.25
CA ARG A 602 16.61 -11.98 -36.26
C ARG A 602 16.20 -13.31 -35.62
N ASN A 603 16.77 -13.65 -34.47
CA ASN A 603 16.51 -14.86 -33.69
C ASN A 603 15.45 -14.67 -32.59
N LEU A 604 14.59 -13.66 -32.67
CA LEU A 604 13.34 -13.57 -31.88
C LEU A 604 12.42 -14.81 -32.04
N HIS A 605 12.81 -15.78 -32.87
CA HIS A 605 12.18 -17.09 -33.05
C HIS A 605 13.00 -18.28 -32.52
N GLY A 606 14.11 -18.08 -31.81
CA GLY A 606 14.87 -19.21 -31.25
C GLY A 606 16.09 -18.83 -30.42
N ARG A 607 15.99 -19.15 -29.11
CA ARG A 607 16.96 -19.02 -27.98
C ARG A 607 16.63 -17.82 -27.08
N ALA A 608 16.33 -18.00 -25.80
CA ALA A 608 16.19 -19.18 -24.94
C ALA A 608 15.24 -18.81 -23.80
#